data_AF-A0A964R599-F1
#
_entry.id   AF-A0A964R599-F1
#
_cell.length_a   1.000
_cell.length_b   1.000
_cell.length_c   1.000
_cell.angle_alpha   90.00
_cell.angle_beta   90.00
_cell.angle_gamma   90.00
#
_symmetry.space_group_name_H-M   'P 1'
#
loop_
_entity.id
_entity.type
_entity.pdbx_description
1 polymer ?
#
loop_
_entity_poly.entity_id
_entity_poly.type
_entity_poly.pdbx_seq_one_letter_code
_entity_poly.pdbx_strand_id
1 'polypeptide(L)'
;MDSNLVSIVNGPSKFDLMLALFDSKFPDFRTVIFDLRDGRKFHANITGVEAEDGSSISWNFTGVGRFSTEHCKVPGEHVSGYYDTMRRTGNIKFPKGKPIISSEPTVTDRTAIINQSNKLVTELEQYMDDPRCLRVKLAAMAHALQMMLTRYSHHSIRKAVPHASALEVIMRAVAHGIEGKPEMESYIKQKLDTGYHQLLGELK
;
A
#
# COMPACT_ATOMS: atom_id res chain seq x y z
N MET A 1 -4.32 35.73 -2.03
CA MET A 1 -5.65 35.30 -1.54
C MET A 1 -6.29 34.39 -2.59
N ASP A 2 -6.70 33.15 -2.38
CA ASP A 2 -6.37 32.16 -1.35
C ASP A 2 -6.08 30.85 -2.09
N SER A 3 -4.94 30.22 -1.85
CA SER A 3 -4.71 28.82 -2.22
C SER A 3 -5.51 27.95 -1.25
N ASN A 4 -6.21 26.91 -1.73
CA ASN A 4 -6.87 25.94 -0.87
C ASN A 4 -5.77 25.14 -0.14
N LEU A 5 -5.37 25.65 1.03
CA LEU A 5 -4.40 25.03 1.91
C LEU A 5 -5.12 24.08 2.85
N VAL A 6 -4.72 22.81 2.87
CA VAL A 6 -5.29 21.80 3.76
C VAL A 6 -4.20 21.26 4.67
N SER A 7 -4.46 21.26 5.98
CA SER A 7 -3.48 20.82 6.97
C SER A 7 -3.40 19.29 7.08
N ILE A 8 -2.17 18.79 7.11
CA ILE A 8 -1.81 17.40 7.38
C ILE A 8 -1.65 17.23 8.89
N VAL A 9 -2.35 16.24 9.46
CA VAL A 9 -2.26 15.91 10.89
C VAL A 9 -1.43 14.66 11.15
N ASN A 10 -1.24 13.82 10.14
CA ASN A 10 -0.38 12.64 10.19
C ASN A 10 0.02 12.21 8.77
N GLY A 11 1.09 11.44 8.60
CA GLY A 11 1.55 11.04 7.27
C GLY A 11 2.71 10.05 7.24
N PRO A 12 3.35 9.87 6.08
CA PRO A 12 4.43 8.90 5.88
C PRO A 12 5.67 9.20 6.73
N SER A 13 6.47 8.18 7.05
CA SER A 13 7.79 8.44 7.63
C SER A 13 8.71 9.09 6.59
N LYS A 14 9.82 9.68 7.04
CA LYS A 14 10.89 10.16 6.14
C LYS A 14 11.34 9.06 5.17
N PHE A 15 11.45 7.82 5.63
CA PHE A 15 11.87 6.70 4.80
C PHE A 15 10.82 6.38 3.73
N ASP A 16 9.54 6.36 4.08
CA ASP A 16 8.45 6.12 3.11
C ASP A 16 8.40 7.24 2.05
N LEU A 17 8.59 8.49 2.46
CA LEU A 17 8.63 9.65 1.56
C LEU A 17 9.80 9.57 0.58
N MET A 18 10.99 9.17 1.05
CA MET A 18 12.16 8.97 0.20
C MET A 18 11.99 7.78 -0.74
N LEU A 19 11.45 6.65 -0.27
CA LEU A 19 11.19 5.48 -1.11
C LEU A 19 10.25 5.81 -2.27
N ALA A 20 9.24 6.64 -2.04
CA ALA A 20 8.31 7.08 -3.08
C ALA A 20 9.00 7.83 -4.24
N LEU A 21 10.20 8.39 -4.05
CA LEU A 21 10.98 9.05 -5.11
C LEU A 21 11.78 8.07 -5.98
N PHE A 22 12.32 7.00 -5.39
CA PHE A 22 13.31 6.15 -6.06
C PHE A 22 12.71 5.07 -6.95
N ASP A 23 11.46 4.66 -6.71
CA ASP A 23 10.86 3.58 -7.50
C ASP A 23 10.04 4.14 -8.69
N SER A 24 10.73 4.36 -9.81
CA SER A 24 10.12 4.79 -11.09
C SER A 24 9.50 3.67 -11.89
N LYS A 25 9.82 2.40 -11.56
CA LYS A 25 9.40 1.24 -12.35
C LYS A 25 8.03 0.71 -11.94
N PHE A 26 7.54 1.09 -10.76
CA PHE A 26 6.24 0.65 -10.25
C PHE A 26 5.40 1.85 -9.76
N PRO A 27 4.40 2.29 -10.55
CA PRO A 27 3.57 3.47 -10.25
C PRO A 27 2.87 3.39 -8.88
N ASP A 28 2.55 2.19 -8.43
CA ASP A 28 1.81 1.95 -7.18
C ASP A 28 2.67 2.14 -5.91
N PHE A 29 4.01 2.14 -6.02
CA PHE A 29 4.93 2.36 -4.88
C PHE A 29 5.27 3.83 -4.65
N ARG A 30 4.82 4.73 -5.54
CA ARG A 30 5.01 6.18 -5.39
C ARG A 30 3.96 6.85 -4.52
N THR A 31 2.90 6.12 -4.16
CA THR A 31 1.78 6.68 -3.40
C THR A 31 2.09 6.69 -1.90
N VAL A 32 2.21 7.88 -1.32
CA VAL A 32 2.15 8.08 0.13
C VAL A 32 0.76 8.55 0.56
N ILE A 33 0.39 8.26 1.80
CA ILE A 33 -0.92 8.60 2.35
C ILE A 33 -0.75 9.63 3.47
N PHE A 34 -1.44 10.75 3.34
CA PHE A 34 -1.54 11.81 4.34
C PHE A 34 -2.93 11.79 4.97
N ASP A 35 -3.00 11.86 6.29
CA ASP A 35 -4.23 12.11 7.02
C ASP A 35 -4.41 13.62 7.18
N LEU A 36 -5.57 14.12 6.77
CA LEU A 36 -5.89 15.54 6.78
C LEU A 36 -6.73 15.91 8.00
N ARG A 37 -6.65 17.18 8.41
CA ARG A 37 -7.39 17.68 9.59
C ARG A 37 -8.90 17.50 9.49
N ASP A 38 -9.45 17.49 8.27
CA ASP A 38 -10.87 17.27 8.01
C ASP A 38 -11.31 15.80 8.02
N GLY A 39 -10.40 14.89 8.41
CA GLY A 39 -10.66 13.45 8.50
C GLY A 39 -10.49 12.69 7.18
N ARG A 40 -10.21 13.38 6.06
CA ARG A 40 -9.96 12.73 4.77
C ARG A 40 -8.54 12.21 4.68
N LYS A 41 -8.35 11.18 3.86
CA LYS A 41 -7.02 10.71 3.45
C LYS A 41 -6.68 11.22 2.07
N PHE A 42 -5.43 11.61 1.89
CA PHE A 42 -4.91 12.10 0.62
C PHE A 42 -3.76 11.22 0.15
N HIS A 43 -3.93 10.62 -1.02
CA HIS A 43 -2.97 9.73 -1.67
C HIS A 43 -2.17 10.56 -2.65
N ALA A 44 -0.88 10.74 -2.40
CA ALA A 44 0.00 11.55 -3.23
C ALA A 44 1.06 10.67 -3.90
N ASN A 45 1.11 10.70 -5.23
CA ASN A 45 2.25 10.22 -5.99
C ASN A 45 3.31 11.32 -5.99
N ILE A 46 4.36 11.12 -5.20
CA ILE A 46 5.42 12.12 -5.05
C ILE A 46 6.30 12.13 -6.30
N THR A 47 6.48 13.30 -6.90
CA THR A 47 7.30 13.51 -8.11
C THR A 47 8.56 14.29 -7.82
N GLY A 48 8.63 14.99 -6.68
CA GLY A 48 9.83 15.68 -6.22
C GLY A 48 9.74 16.03 -4.74
N VAL A 49 10.88 16.03 -4.06
CA VAL A 49 11.02 16.51 -2.69
C VAL A 49 12.31 17.32 -2.60
N GLU A 50 12.26 18.45 -1.91
CA GLU A 50 13.37 19.36 -1.66
C GLU A 50 13.41 19.70 -0.17
N ALA A 51 14.59 19.66 0.45
CA ALA A 51 14.74 20.07 1.84
C ALA A 51 14.53 21.59 1.95
N GLU A 52 13.71 22.05 2.90
CA GLU A 52 13.40 23.48 3.04
C GLU A 52 14.62 24.30 3.48
N ASP A 53 15.40 23.76 4.41
CA ASP A 53 16.45 24.47 5.15
C ASP A 53 17.73 23.62 5.35
N GLY A 54 17.86 22.53 4.59
CA GLY A 54 18.95 21.55 4.75
C GLY A 54 18.87 20.68 6.00
N SER A 55 17.88 20.89 6.89
CA SER A 55 17.69 20.13 8.13
C SER A 55 17.34 18.66 7.91
N SER A 56 16.98 18.29 6.68
CA SER A 56 16.50 16.95 6.31
C SER A 56 15.30 16.46 7.15
N ILE A 57 14.62 17.40 7.83
CA ILE A 57 13.43 17.18 8.67
C ILE A 57 12.21 17.80 7.98
N SER A 58 12.40 19.00 7.45
CA SER A 58 11.41 19.81 6.75
C SER A 58 11.57 19.70 5.25
N TRP A 59 10.48 19.37 4.57
CA TRP A 59 10.50 19.06 3.14
C TRP A 59 9.38 19.78 2.40
N ASN A 60 9.73 20.39 1.27
CA ASN A 60 8.79 20.77 0.25
C ASN A 60 8.61 19.60 -0.71
N PHE A 61 7.38 19.19 -0.98
CA PHE A 61 7.09 18.13 -1.93
C PHE A 61 6.20 18.63 -3.07
N THR A 62 6.36 18.00 -4.23
CA THR A 62 5.49 18.13 -5.38
C THR A 62 5.03 16.75 -5.81
N GLY A 63 3.81 16.66 -6.32
CA GLY A 63 3.25 15.39 -6.71
C GLY A 63 1.95 15.52 -7.46
N VAL A 64 1.37 14.36 -7.74
CA VAL A 64 0.02 14.23 -8.28
C VAL A 64 -0.77 13.42 -7.26
N GLY A 65 -1.84 13.99 -6.72
CA GLY A 65 -2.57 13.32 -5.65
C GLY A 65 -4.08 13.39 -5.79
N ARG A 66 -4.72 12.52 -5.04
CA ARG A 66 -6.17 12.34 -5.02
C ARG A 66 -6.61 12.08 -3.59
N PHE A 67 -7.78 12.57 -3.24
CA PHE A 67 -8.41 12.13 -2.00
C PHE A 67 -8.78 10.65 -2.12
N SER A 68 -8.62 9.92 -1.03
CA SER A 68 -9.13 8.55 -0.92
C SER A 68 -10.64 8.60 -0.89
N THR A 69 -11.26 8.60 -2.06
CA THR A 69 -12.54 7.94 -2.23
C THR A 69 -12.20 6.54 -2.73
N GLU A 70 -12.72 5.50 -2.08
CA GLU A 70 -12.23 4.14 -2.30
C GLU A 70 -12.23 3.74 -3.79
N HIS A 71 -13.04 4.38 -4.66
CA HIS A 71 -13.26 3.92 -6.04
C HIS A 71 -13.25 4.98 -7.16
N CYS A 72 -12.44 6.06 -7.11
CA CYS A 72 -12.30 6.95 -8.28
C CYS A 72 -10.87 7.02 -8.84
N LYS A 73 -10.73 6.63 -10.11
CA LYS A 73 -9.64 7.08 -11.01
C LYS A 73 -9.93 8.51 -11.47
N VAL A 74 -10.10 9.46 -10.53
CA VAL A 74 -10.00 10.87 -10.92
C VAL A 74 -8.54 11.08 -11.34
N PRO A 75 -8.26 11.70 -12.51
CA PRO A 75 -6.91 12.14 -12.82
C PRO A 75 -6.41 12.97 -11.64
N GLY A 76 -5.35 12.50 -10.99
CA GLY A 76 -4.85 13.15 -9.80
C GLY A 76 -4.49 14.60 -10.11
N GLU A 77 -4.65 15.45 -9.11
CA GLU A 77 -4.34 16.87 -9.27
C GLU A 77 -2.88 17.11 -8.91
N HIS A 78 -2.23 18.00 -9.67
CA HIS A 78 -0.92 18.49 -9.28
C HIS A 78 -1.02 19.19 -7.93
N VAL A 79 -0.24 18.73 -6.97
CA VAL A 79 -0.19 19.31 -5.64
C VAL A 79 1.24 19.68 -5.29
N SER A 80 1.34 20.69 -4.44
CA SER A 80 2.58 21.01 -3.74
C SER A 80 2.28 21.06 -2.25
N GLY A 81 3.27 20.82 -1.40
CA GLY A 81 3.06 20.88 0.03
C GLY A 81 4.33 20.99 0.82
N TYR A 82 4.16 21.32 2.08
CA TYR A 82 5.19 21.32 3.09
C TYR A 82 4.92 20.15 4.05
N TYR A 83 5.96 19.42 4.43
CA TYR A 83 5.86 18.30 5.34
C TYR A 83 7.06 18.21 6.29
N ASP A 84 6.77 18.25 7.58
CA ASP A 84 7.72 17.99 8.66
C ASP A 84 7.65 16.49 8.98
N THR A 85 8.71 15.76 8.60
CA THR A 85 8.78 14.30 8.80
C THR A 85 8.97 13.89 10.26
N MET A 86 9.49 14.78 11.12
CA MET A 86 9.68 14.51 12.54
C MET A 86 8.34 14.64 13.29
N ARG A 87 7.58 15.69 13.00
CA ARG A 87 6.26 15.94 13.58
C ARG A 87 5.13 15.24 12.84
N ARG A 88 5.41 14.71 11.65
CA ARG A 88 4.46 14.09 10.71
C ARG A 88 3.28 15.00 10.35
N THR A 89 3.51 16.30 10.33
CA THR A 89 2.49 17.34 10.07
C THR A 89 2.95 18.27 8.96
N GLY A 90 2.03 19.04 8.40
CA GLY A 90 2.35 19.90 7.25
C GLY A 90 1.11 20.48 6.59
N ASN A 91 1.23 20.89 5.33
CA ASN A 91 0.12 21.43 4.56
C ASN A 91 0.22 21.06 3.08
N ILE A 92 -0.93 20.86 2.44
CA ILE A 92 -1.07 20.60 1.01
C ILE A 92 -1.73 21.81 0.35
N LYS A 93 -1.19 22.23 -0.79
CA LYS A 93 -1.69 23.31 -1.65
C LYS A 93 -2.25 22.70 -2.93
N PHE A 94 -3.53 22.94 -3.17
CA PHE A 94 -4.22 22.57 -4.41
C PHE A 94 -4.23 23.73 -5.42
N PRO A 95 -4.23 23.46 -6.74
CA PRO A 95 -4.40 24.47 -7.78
C PRO A 95 -5.77 25.14 -7.65
N LYS A 96 -5.87 26.43 -7.98
CA LYS A 96 -7.14 27.17 -7.90
C LYS A 96 -8.17 26.65 -8.93
N GLY A 97 -9.44 26.60 -8.54
CA GLY A 97 -10.59 26.54 -9.46
C GLY A 97 -11.32 25.20 -9.61
N LYS A 98 -11.04 24.18 -8.79
CA LYS A 98 -11.79 22.91 -8.83
C LYS A 98 -12.48 22.60 -7.50
N PRO A 99 -13.81 22.36 -7.48
CA PRO A 99 -14.50 21.93 -6.27
C PRO A 99 -14.02 20.53 -5.88
N ILE A 100 -13.78 20.33 -4.59
CA ILE A 100 -13.43 19.01 -4.05
C ILE A 100 -14.72 18.19 -3.99
N ILE A 101 -15.02 17.43 -5.05
CA ILE A 101 -16.28 16.67 -5.17
C ILE A 101 -16.26 15.49 -4.20
N SER A 102 -17.25 15.43 -3.31
CA SER A 102 -17.64 14.22 -2.57
C SER A 102 -18.78 13.52 -3.30
N SER A 103 -18.64 12.24 -3.64
CA SER A 103 -19.75 11.45 -4.19
C SER A 103 -19.73 10.00 -3.69
N GLU A 104 -20.94 9.48 -3.44
CA GLU A 104 -21.29 8.16 -2.88
C GLU A 104 -20.91 6.96 -3.79
N PRO A 105 -20.83 5.72 -3.25
CA PRO A 105 -20.20 4.58 -3.94
C PRO A 105 -21.16 3.79 -4.84
N THR A 106 -20.67 3.32 -6.00
CA THR A 106 -21.37 2.36 -6.88
C THR A 106 -20.47 1.25 -7.43
N VAL A 107 -20.98 0.01 -7.39
CA VAL A 107 -20.73 -1.30 -8.07
C VAL A 107 -19.45 -1.59 -8.91
N THR A 108 -18.67 -0.61 -9.36
CA THR A 108 -17.60 -0.77 -10.39
C THR A 108 -16.29 -1.42 -9.89
N ASP A 109 -16.12 -1.61 -8.58
CA ASP A 109 -14.81 -1.92 -7.99
C ASP A 109 -14.41 -3.41 -8.03
N ARG A 110 -15.39 -4.31 -7.99
CA ARG A 110 -15.15 -5.76 -8.00
C ARG A 110 -14.50 -6.23 -9.30
N THR A 111 -14.87 -5.62 -10.42
CA THR A 111 -14.35 -5.97 -11.75
C THR A 111 -12.89 -5.57 -11.92
N ALA A 112 -12.46 -4.44 -11.33
CA ALA A 112 -11.07 -4.00 -11.41
C ALA A 112 -10.13 -4.94 -10.63
N ILE A 113 -10.55 -5.39 -9.45
CA ILE A 113 -9.81 -6.36 -8.64
C ILE A 113 -9.71 -7.70 -9.35
N ILE A 114 -10.82 -8.19 -9.92
CA ILE A 114 -10.83 -9.45 -10.70
C ILE A 114 -9.90 -9.35 -11.91
N ASN A 115 -9.92 -8.23 -12.64
CA ASN A 115 -9.05 -8.05 -13.80
C ASN A 115 -7.57 -8.02 -13.43
N GLN A 116 -7.22 -7.38 -12.31
CA GLN A 116 -5.85 -7.38 -11.81
C GLN A 116 -5.41 -8.78 -11.35
N SER A 117 -6.29 -9.51 -10.66
CA SER A 117 -6.06 -10.90 -10.27
C SER A 117 -5.80 -11.79 -11.49
N ASN A 118 -6.65 -11.70 -12.52
CA ASN A 118 -6.52 -12.48 -13.73
C ASN A 118 -5.22 -12.16 -14.48
N LYS A 119 -4.82 -10.88 -14.53
CA LYS A 119 -3.54 -10.48 -15.13
C LYS A 119 -2.35 -11.13 -14.43
N LEU A 120 -2.33 -11.13 -13.10
CA LEU A 120 -1.25 -11.76 -12.32
C LEU A 120 -1.21 -13.28 -12.52
N VAL A 121 -2.37 -13.93 -12.62
CA VAL A 121 -2.44 -15.36 -12.94
C VAL A 121 -1.85 -15.63 -14.33
N THR A 122 -2.25 -14.87 -15.34
CA THR A 122 -1.70 -15.01 -16.70
C THR A 122 -0.19 -14.74 -16.76
N GLU A 123 0.32 -13.78 -16.00
CA GLU A 123 1.77 -13.56 -15.88
C GLU A 123 2.49 -14.74 -15.23
N LEU A 124 1.88 -15.40 -14.25
CA LEU A 124 2.45 -16.62 -13.64
C LEU A 124 2.42 -17.82 -14.59
N GLU A 125 1.35 -17.95 -15.38
CA GLU A 125 1.21 -19.01 -16.39
C GLU A 125 2.35 -18.97 -17.43
N GLN A 126 2.87 -17.78 -17.77
CA GLN A 126 4.01 -17.62 -18.67
C GLN A 126 5.32 -18.24 -18.16
N TYR A 127 5.41 -18.53 -16.86
CA TYR A 127 6.59 -19.14 -16.25
C TYR A 127 6.36 -20.62 -15.88
N MET A 128 5.26 -21.24 -16.32
CA MET A 128 4.97 -22.65 -16.04
C MET A 128 6.06 -23.60 -16.56
N ASP A 129 6.71 -23.25 -17.67
CA ASP A 129 7.79 -24.06 -18.27
C ASP A 129 9.15 -23.83 -17.59
N ASP A 130 9.26 -22.83 -16.69
CA ASP A 130 10.43 -22.63 -15.82
C ASP A 130 10.03 -22.71 -14.34
N PRO A 131 10.04 -23.93 -13.77
CA PRO A 131 9.68 -24.16 -12.37
C PRO A 131 10.50 -23.35 -11.37
N ARG A 132 11.74 -22.94 -11.71
CA ARG A 132 12.57 -22.11 -10.82
C ARG A 132 12.09 -20.67 -10.81
N CYS A 133 11.81 -20.10 -11.98
CA CYS A 133 11.29 -18.74 -12.09
C CYS A 133 9.89 -18.61 -11.45
N LEU A 134 9.01 -19.58 -11.71
CA LEU A 134 7.67 -19.63 -11.13
C LEU A 134 7.72 -19.68 -9.60
N ARG A 135 8.60 -20.51 -9.03
CA ARG A 135 8.82 -20.57 -7.57
C ARG A 135 9.23 -19.19 -7.03
N VAL A 136 10.28 -18.58 -7.55
CA VAL A 136 10.75 -17.27 -7.06
C VAL A 136 9.64 -16.21 -7.09
N LYS A 137 8.82 -16.16 -8.15
CA LYS A 137 7.70 -15.21 -8.25
C LYS A 137 6.59 -15.48 -7.24
N LEU A 138 6.20 -16.74 -7.05
CA LEU A 138 5.22 -17.12 -6.04
C LEU A 138 5.71 -16.80 -4.61
N ALA A 139 7.00 -17.02 -4.31
CA ALA A 139 7.58 -16.63 -3.03
C ALA A 139 7.53 -15.12 -2.81
N ALA A 140 7.90 -14.33 -3.83
CA ALA A 140 7.85 -12.88 -3.76
C ALA A 140 6.43 -12.36 -3.53
N MET A 141 5.43 -12.94 -4.19
CA MET A 141 4.01 -12.59 -4.01
C MET A 141 3.51 -12.94 -2.61
N ALA A 142 3.82 -14.15 -2.12
CA ALA A 142 3.45 -14.57 -0.77
C ALA A 142 4.10 -13.66 0.28
N HIS A 143 5.37 -13.28 0.09
CA HIS A 143 6.07 -12.37 0.98
C HIS A 143 5.49 -10.95 0.94
N ALA A 144 5.12 -10.44 -0.22
CA ALA A 144 4.45 -9.14 -0.36
C ALA A 144 3.09 -9.11 0.35
N LEU A 145 2.28 -10.16 0.18
CA LEU A 145 1.01 -10.33 0.88
C LEU A 145 1.21 -10.42 2.39
N GLN A 146 2.17 -11.22 2.84
CA GLN A 146 2.54 -11.29 4.26
C GLN A 146 2.91 -9.90 4.77
N MET A 147 3.77 -9.16 4.06
CA MET A 147 4.20 -7.83 4.47
C MET A 147 3.07 -6.81 4.52
N MET A 148 2.12 -6.86 3.58
CA MET A 148 0.91 -6.04 3.66
C MET A 148 0.11 -6.39 4.92
N LEU A 149 -0.18 -7.68 5.14
CA LEU A 149 -0.97 -8.13 6.28
C LEU A 149 -0.30 -7.83 7.63
N THR A 150 1.04 -7.91 7.71
CA THR A 150 1.81 -7.61 8.92
C THR A 150 2.02 -6.09 9.15
N ARG A 151 2.34 -5.30 8.11
CA ARG A 151 2.68 -3.87 8.24
C ARG A 151 1.48 -2.99 8.51
N TYR A 152 0.31 -3.34 7.99
CA TYR A 152 -0.93 -2.65 8.30
C TYR A 152 -1.46 -3.13 9.65
N SER A 153 -0.72 -2.77 10.69
CA SER A 153 -1.04 -3.08 12.06
C SER A 153 -2.31 -2.30 12.50
N HIS A 154 -3.23 -3.08 13.06
CA HIS A 154 -4.33 -2.68 13.94
C HIS A 154 -5.58 -1.99 13.32
N HIS A 155 -6.64 -2.81 13.26
CA HIS A 155 -8.08 -2.48 13.16
C HIS A 155 -8.69 -2.35 11.76
N SER A 156 -8.20 -1.51 10.86
CA SER A 156 -8.88 -1.27 9.57
C SER A 156 -8.85 -2.49 8.64
N ILE A 157 -7.68 -3.12 8.47
CA ILE A 157 -7.58 -4.34 7.64
C ILE A 157 -8.24 -5.54 8.31
N ARG A 158 -8.18 -5.67 9.64
CA ARG A 158 -8.86 -6.77 10.35
C ARG A 158 -10.39 -6.67 10.25
N LYS A 159 -10.95 -5.46 10.10
CA LYS A 159 -12.38 -5.25 9.81
C LYS A 159 -12.71 -5.58 8.35
N ALA A 160 -11.83 -5.22 7.41
CA ALA A 160 -12.06 -5.40 5.98
C ALA A 160 -11.79 -6.84 5.50
N VAL A 161 -10.82 -7.52 6.12
CA VAL A 161 -10.36 -8.87 5.78
C VAL A 161 -10.47 -9.75 7.02
N PRO A 162 -11.59 -10.47 7.18
CA PRO A 162 -11.73 -11.50 8.20
C PRO A 162 -10.54 -12.48 8.13
N HIS A 163 -10.04 -12.90 9.29
CA HIS A 163 -8.93 -13.86 9.41
C HIS A 163 -7.61 -13.41 8.73
N ALA A 164 -7.36 -12.11 8.59
CA ALA A 164 -6.09 -11.58 8.07
C ALA A 164 -4.82 -12.16 8.74
N SER A 165 -4.89 -12.48 10.04
CA SER A 165 -3.82 -13.16 10.77
C SER A 165 -3.58 -14.58 10.27
N ALA A 166 -4.64 -15.31 9.95
CA ALA A 166 -4.56 -16.67 9.41
C ALA A 166 -3.89 -16.66 8.03
N LEU A 167 -4.28 -15.71 7.18
CA LEU A 167 -3.69 -15.51 5.85
C LEU A 167 -2.20 -15.15 5.96
N GLU A 168 -1.81 -14.29 6.89
CA GLU A 168 -0.40 -13.94 7.14
C GLU A 168 0.42 -15.19 7.47
N VAL A 169 -0.10 -16.05 8.37
CA VAL A 169 0.56 -17.28 8.80
C VAL A 169 0.73 -18.25 7.62
N ILE A 170 -0.28 -18.40 6.78
CA ILE A 170 -0.24 -19.25 5.59
C ILE A 170 0.77 -18.70 4.57
N MET A 171 0.74 -17.40 4.29
CA MET A 171 1.66 -16.76 3.33
C MET A 171 3.13 -16.90 3.76
N ARG A 172 3.41 -16.85 5.07
CA ARG A 172 4.76 -17.11 5.60
C ARG A 172 5.20 -18.55 5.36
N ALA A 173 4.30 -19.52 5.55
CA ALA A 173 4.59 -20.93 5.28
C ALA A 173 4.86 -21.18 3.78
N VAL A 174 4.05 -20.55 2.91
CA VAL A 174 4.22 -20.62 1.45
C VAL A 174 5.57 -20.05 1.03
N ALA A 175 5.97 -18.89 1.55
CA ALA A 175 7.28 -18.29 1.25
C ALA A 175 8.43 -19.26 1.57
N HIS A 176 8.45 -19.85 2.77
CA HIS A 176 9.49 -20.81 3.16
C HIS A 176 9.42 -22.13 2.39
N GLY A 177 8.23 -22.64 2.08
CA GLY A 177 8.08 -23.87 1.28
C GLY A 177 8.61 -23.71 -0.14
N ILE A 178 8.47 -22.51 -0.70
CA ILE A 178 8.97 -22.20 -2.03
C ILE A 178 10.49 -22.05 -2.05
N GLU A 179 11.09 -21.47 -1.00
CA GLU A 179 12.56 -21.39 -0.81
C GLU A 179 13.23 -22.77 -0.77
N GLY A 180 12.46 -23.85 -0.53
CA GLY A 180 12.92 -25.23 -0.70
C GLY A 180 13.94 -25.67 0.35
N LYS A 181 13.86 -25.14 1.57
CA LYS A 181 14.71 -25.50 2.72
C LYS A 181 14.18 -26.75 3.42
N PRO A 182 14.80 -27.94 3.26
CA PRO A 182 14.27 -29.20 3.82
C PRO A 182 14.13 -29.15 5.35
N GLU A 183 15.03 -28.45 6.03
CA GLU A 183 15.01 -28.27 7.48
C GLU A 183 13.78 -27.50 8.01
N MET A 184 13.06 -26.80 7.13
CA MET A 184 11.86 -26.03 7.46
C MET A 184 10.57 -26.83 7.28
N GLU A 185 10.61 -28.10 6.84
CA GLU A 185 9.40 -28.85 6.48
C GLU A 185 8.39 -28.97 7.64
N SER A 186 8.89 -29.24 8.85
CA SER A 186 8.04 -29.31 10.06
C SER A 186 7.43 -27.95 10.41
N TYR A 187 8.20 -26.87 10.31
CA TYR A 187 7.73 -25.51 10.51
C TYR A 187 6.65 -25.11 9.49
N ILE A 188 6.87 -25.43 8.21
CA ILE A 188 5.92 -25.11 7.12
C ILE A 188 4.59 -25.83 7.39
N LYS A 189 4.62 -27.14 7.66
CA LYS A 189 3.41 -27.92 7.98
C LYS A 189 2.69 -27.33 9.19
N GLN A 190 3.41 -27.04 10.27
CA GLN A 190 2.84 -26.44 11.48
C GLN A 190 2.16 -25.09 11.18
N LYS A 191 2.78 -24.23 10.36
CA LYS A 191 2.20 -22.92 10.04
C LYS A 191 1.00 -23.03 9.11
N LEU A 192 1.02 -23.90 8.11
CA LEU A 192 -0.15 -24.18 7.27
C LEU A 192 -1.32 -24.67 8.12
N ASP A 193 -1.06 -25.60 9.03
CA ASP A 193 -2.08 -26.17 9.92
C ASP A 193 -2.64 -25.12 10.89
N THR A 194 -1.76 -24.34 11.52
CA THR A 194 -2.16 -23.23 12.41
C THR A 194 -3.03 -22.22 11.66
N GLY A 195 -2.61 -21.80 10.47
CA GLY A 195 -3.36 -20.83 9.67
C GLY A 195 -4.69 -21.40 9.18
N TYR A 196 -4.75 -22.67 8.82
CA TYR A 196 -5.99 -23.35 8.44
C TYR A 196 -7.01 -23.37 9.59
N HIS A 197 -6.60 -23.78 10.79
CA HIS A 197 -7.46 -23.77 11.96
C HIS A 197 -7.87 -22.35 12.41
N GLN A 198 -7.02 -21.33 12.19
CA GLN A 198 -7.40 -19.93 12.38
C GLN A 198 -8.43 -19.43 11.35
N LEU A 199 -8.40 -19.93 10.11
CA LEU A 199 -9.43 -19.63 9.10
C LEU A 199 -10.78 -20.25 9.46
N LEU A 200 -10.78 -21.46 10.02
CA LEU A 200 -11.99 -22.13 10.50
C LEU A 200 -12.56 -21.50 11.78
N GLY A 201 -11.81 -20.61 12.44
CA GLY A 201 -12.20 -19.99 13.72
C GLY A 201 -11.99 -20.92 14.93
N GLU A 202 -11.28 -22.03 14.74
CA GLU A 202 -10.98 -23.02 15.78
C GLU A 202 -9.79 -22.58 16.66
N LEU A 203 -8.95 -21.69 16.13
CA LEU A 203 -7.85 -21.03 16.83
C LEU A 203 -7.99 -19.51 16.73
N LYS A 204 -7.69 -18.79 17.82
CA LYS A 204 -7.72 -17.32 17.87
C LYS A 204 -6.32 -16.71 17.69
#